data_AF-A0A1C6D4F6-F1
#
_entry.id   AF-A0A1C6D4F6-F1
#
_cell.length_a   1.000
_cell.length_b   1.000
_cell.length_c   1.000
_cell.angle_alpha   90.00
_cell.angle_beta   90.00
_cell.angle_gamma   90.00
#
_symmetry.space_group_name_H-M   'P 1'
#
loop_
_entity.id
_entity.type
_entity.pdbx_description
1 polymer ?
#
loop_
_entity_poly.entity_id
_entity_poly.type
_entity_poly.pdbx_seq_one_letter_code
_entity_poly.pdbx_strand_id
1 'polypeptide(L)'
;MTEGLKTDIIINRDALFALRELPDESVNCCVTSPPYYALRDYGLDAQIGREDTPEEYIERLVAVFHELKRVLRLDGTFWLNIADTYCGTGNKGYYADPKNPKGRNGQQTAKNARAPGCKQKDLIGIPWLLAFALRADGWYLRSDIIWQKENPMPESCKDRPSRCYEHIFLLTKSKKYFYDAAAIAEPIASTTAARYRTGRGAGHKYADEVPGQGKVQGINRTRSGGYYDEALIPTMRNKRDVWLINTVPYSGGHFAAYPPKLAETCIKAGCPKGGVVIDPFLGSGTTAAVAKSLDRRYIGIELNIEYCALARARIGGVKP
;
A
#
# COMPACT_ATOMS: atom_id res chain seq x y z
N MET A 1 3.69 -31.98 19.15
CA MET A 1 4.24 -31.70 17.80
C MET A 1 3.39 -30.58 17.23
N THR A 2 3.91 -29.36 17.20
CA THR A 2 3.25 -28.25 16.50
C THR A 2 3.33 -28.55 15.01
N GLU A 3 2.18 -28.77 14.37
CA GLU A 3 2.08 -28.86 12.92
C GLU A 3 2.72 -27.57 12.33
N GLY A 4 3.62 -27.73 11.35
CA GLY A 4 4.29 -26.57 10.73
C GLY A 4 3.26 -25.60 10.12
N LEU A 5 3.58 -24.30 10.11
CA LEU A 5 2.71 -23.28 9.50
C LEU A 5 2.35 -23.69 8.07
N LYS A 6 1.06 -23.85 7.79
CA LYS A 6 0.57 -24.15 6.44
C LYS A 6 0.65 -22.89 5.58
N THR A 7 1.39 -22.95 4.48
CA THR A 7 1.58 -21.85 3.52
C THR A 7 1.13 -22.23 2.12
N ASP A 8 1.13 -21.28 1.20
CA ASP A 8 0.55 -21.32 -0.15
C ASP A 8 -0.94 -21.64 -0.17
N ILE A 9 -1.64 -21.08 0.81
CA ILE A 9 -3.06 -21.31 1.02
C ILE A 9 -3.87 -20.02 0.88
N ILE A 10 -5.14 -20.21 0.56
CA ILE A 10 -6.16 -19.18 0.66
C ILE A 10 -7.17 -19.65 1.71
N ILE A 11 -7.33 -18.85 2.75
CA ILE A 11 -8.29 -19.06 3.83
C ILE A 11 -9.55 -18.26 3.47
N ASN A 12 -10.67 -18.96 3.23
CA ASN A 12 -11.94 -18.30 2.99
C ASN A 12 -12.64 -17.99 4.31
N ARG A 13 -12.43 -16.79 4.85
CA ARG A 13 -12.93 -16.36 6.16
C ARG A 13 -12.84 -14.85 6.31
N ASP A 14 -13.54 -14.31 7.29
CA ASP A 14 -13.27 -12.98 7.82
C ASP A 14 -11.81 -12.84 8.29
N ALA A 15 -11.20 -11.70 7.96
CA ALA A 15 -9.78 -11.42 8.16
C ALA A 15 -9.37 -11.48 9.64
N LEU A 16 -10.16 -10.91 10.55
CA LEU A 16 -9.84 -10.87 11.97
C LEU A 16 -9.85 -12.29 12.55
N PHE A 17 -10.87 -13.08 12.23
CA PHE A 17 -10.96 -14.45 12.73
C PHE A 17 -9.88 -15.37 12.16
N ALA A 18 -9.55 -15.23 10.87
CA ALA A 18 -8.46 -16.00 10.27
C ALA A 18 -7.10 -15.66 10.88
N LEU A 19 -6.81 -14.37 11.11
CA LEU A 19 -5.54 -13.95 11.73
C LEU A 19 -5.39 -14.50 13.15
N ARG A 20 -6.47 -14.57 13.94
CA ARG A 20 -6.47 -15.17 15.29
C ARG A 20 -6.08 -16.64 15.33
N GLU A 21 -6.26 -17.36 14.23
CA GLU A 21 -5.90 -18.78 14.12
C GLU A 21 -4.45 -18.99 13.67
N LEU A 22 -3.79 -17.94 13.17
CA LEU A 22 -2.38 -18.02 12.79
C LEU A 22 -1.48 -17.90 14.01
N PRO A 23 -0.35 -18.61 14.07
CA PRO A 23 0.61 -18.49 15.17
C PRO A 23 1.26 -17.10 15.22
N ASP A 24 1.70 -16.71 16.41
CA ASP A 24 2.51 -15.51 16.64
C ASP A 24 3.79 -15.57 15.79
N GLU A 25 4.24 -14.41 15.31
CA GLU A 25 5.54 -14.25 14.65
C GLU A 25 5.82 -15.26 13.52
N SER A 26 4.77 -15.63 12.77
CA SER A 26 4.79 -16.70 11.79
C SER A 26 4.98 -16.20 10.34
N VAL A 27 4.81 -14.91 10.07
CA VAL A 27 4.94 -14.34 8.71
C VAL A 27 5.93 -13.16 8.64
N ASN A 28 6.56 -12.95 7.49
CA ASN A 28 7.62 -11.95 7.33
C ASN A 28 7.10 -10.59 6.85
N CYS A 29 6.08 -10.60 5.98
CA CYS A 29 5.64 -9.39 5.28
C CYS A 29 4.14 -9.43 5.06
N CYS A 30 3.45 -8.32 5.29
CA CYS A 30 2.09 -8.12 4.84
C CYS A 30 2.08 -7.10 3.72
N VAL A 31 1.40 -7.40 2.61
CA VAL A 31 1.12 -6.44 1.52
C VAL A 31 -0.36 -6.55 1.21
N THR A 32 -1.11 -5.47 1.41
CA THR A 32 -2.57 -5.53 1.27
C THR A 32 -3.19 -4.16 0.97
N SER A 33 -4.43 -4.20 0.51
CA SER A 33 -5.32 -3.07 0.39
C SER A 33 -6.69 -3.47 0.95
N PRO A 34 -7.13 -2.93 2.09
CA PRO A 34 -8.45 -3.23 2.62
C PRO A 34 -9.55 -2.70 1.69
N PRO A 35 -10.80 -3.18 1.84
CA PRO A 35 -11.96 -2.53 1.25
C PRO A 35 -12.02 -1.04 1.63
N TYR A 36 -12.08 -0.14 0.65
CA TYR A 36 -12.07 1.30 0.92
C TYR A 36 -13.42 1.80 1.44
N TYR A 37 -13.38 2.70 2.42
CA TYR A 37 -14.55 3.27 3.07
C TYR A 37 -15.56 3.86 2.07
N ALA A 38 -16.81 3.41 2.21
CA ALA A 38 -17.96 3.86 1.43
C ALA A 38 -17.80 3.78 -0.10
N LEU A 39 -16.88 2.93 -0.61
CA LEU A 39 -16.61 2.84 -2.04
C LEU A 39 -17.40 1.73 -2.74
N ARG A 40 -17.39 0.52 -2.18
CA ARG A 40 -18.02 -0.66 -2.80
C ARG A 40 -18.83 -1.44 -1.77
N ASP A 41 -19.90 -2.04 -2.27
CA ASP A 41 -20.70 -3.03 -1.56
C ASP A 41 -20.50 -4.38 -2.24
N TYR A 42 -19.91 -5.34 -1.53
CA TYR A 42 -19.66 -6.69 -1.99
C TYR A 42 -20.82 -7.65 -1.64
N GLY A 43 -21.91 -7.15 -1.03
CA GLY A 43 -23.10 -7.95 -0.72
C GLY A 43 -22.89 -8.97 0.40
N LEU A 44 -21.91 -8.73 1.28
CA LEU A 44 -21.56 -9.63 2.39
C LEU A 44 -21.74 -8.90 3.71
N ASP A 45 -22.49 -9.49 4.65
CA ASP A 45 -22.82 -8.87 5.93
C ASP A 45 -21.57 -8.51 6.76
N ALA A 46 -20.54 -9.36 6.73
CA ALA A 46 -19.31 -9.16 7.49
C ALA A 46 -18.30 -8.21 6.83
N GLN A 47 -18.59 -7.67 5.64
CA GLN A 47 -17.63 -6.83 4.91
C GLN A 47 -17.20 -5.60 5.71
N ILE A 48 -15.96 -5.17 5.47
CA ILE A 48 -15.43 -3.88 5.93
C ILE A 48 -15.65 -2.83 4.83
N GLY A 49 -15.77 -1.56 5.19
CA GLY A 49 -15.90 -0.43 4.26
C GLY A 49 -17.33 0.10 4.11
N ARG A 50 -18.27 -0.40 4.93
CA ARG A 50 -19.70 -0.04 4.91
C ARG A 50 -20.24 0.42 6.25
N GLU A 51 -19.35 0.65 7.20
CA GLU A 51 -19.62 1.25 8.50
C GLU A 51 -20.27 2.63 8.36
N ASP A 52 -21.01 3.06 9.38
CA ASP A 52 -21.78 4.30 9.31
C ASP A 52 -20.88 5.54 9.41
N THR A 53 -19.75 5.42 10.11
CA THR A 53 -18.78 6.49 10.28
C THR A 53 -17.37 6.08 9.87
N PRO A 54 -16.50 7.04 9.48
CA PRO A 54 -15.08 6.79 9.32
C PRO A 54 -14.45 6.15 10.55
N GLU A 55 -14.83 6.59 11.76
CA GLU A 55 -14.27 6.12 13.03
C GLU A 55 -14.50 4.63 13.23
N GLU A 56 -15.74 4.15 13.03
CA GLU A 56 -16.08 2.72 13.10
C GLU A 56 -15.30 1.89 12.06
N TYR A 57 -15.15 2.42 10.83
CA TYR A 57 -14.34 1.79 9.80
C TYR A 57 -12.86 1.68 10.21
N ILE A 58 -12.30 2.75 10.76
CA ILE A 58 -10.93 2.77 11.28
C ILE A 58 -10.78 1.76 12.43
N GLU A 59 -11.71 1.71 13.38
CA GLU A 59 -11.68 0.77 14.50
C GLU A 59 -11.66 -0.69 14.03
N ARG A 60 -12.49 -1.05 13.04
CA ARG A 60 -12.48 -2.41 12.47
C ARG A 60 -11.16 -2.75 11.80
N LEU A 61 -10.57 -1.82 11.05
CA LEU A 61 -9.25 -2.04 10.45
C LEU A 61 -8.14 -2.11 11.50
N VAL A 62 -8.19 -1.28 12.54
CA VAL A 62 -7.25 -1.35 13.66
C VAL A 62 -7.36 -2.71 14.34
N ALA A 63 -8.54 -3.26 14.57
CA ALA A 63 -8.69 -4.60 15.14
C ALA A 63 -8.04 -5.70 14.27
N VAL A 64 -8.24 -5.67 12.96
CA VAL A 64 -7.60 -6.60 12.02
C VAL A 64 -6.08 -6.44 12.04
N PHE A 65 -5.59 -5.21 11.98
CA PHE A 65 -4.16 -4.94 11.90
C PHE A 65 -3.45 -5.10 13.25
N HIS A 66 -4.13 -4.92 14.38
CA HIS A 66 -3.63 -5.31 15.70
C HIS A 66 -3.31 -6.82 15.73
N GLU A 67 -4.23 -7.65 15.22
CA GLU A 67 -4.00 -9.09 15.14
C GLU A 67 -2.87 -9.44 14.13
N LEU A 68 -2.83 -8.75 12.98
CA LEU A 68 -1.73 -8.88 12.03
C LEU A 68 -0.36 -8.57 12.67
N LYS A 69 -0.31 -7.59 13.57
CA LYS A 69 0.91 -7.23 14.30
C LYS A 69 1.43 -8.40 15.16
N ARG A 70 0.55 -9.20 15.76
CA ARG A 70 0.93 -10.42 16.50
C ARG A 70 1.49 -11.48 15.55
N VAL A 71 0.82 -11.72 14.43
CA VAL A 71 1.18 -12.73 13.43
C VAL A 71 2.49 -12.39 12.70
N LEU A 72 2.79 -11.11 12.48
CA LEU A 72 4.08 -10.69 11.91
C LEU A 72 5.24 -10.99 12.87
N ARG A 73 6.35 -11.45 12.30
CA ARG A 73 7.64 -11.52 13.01
C ARG A 73 8.05 -10.15 13.53
N LEU A 74 8.86 -10.12 14.60
CA LEU A 74 9.39 -8.88 15.17
C LEU A 74 10.09 -7.96 14.16
N ASP A 75 10.77 -8.56 13.16
CA ASP A 75 11.45 -7.88 12.06
C ASP A 75 10.58 -7.70 10.80
N GLY A 76 9.29 -8.04 10.87
CA GLY A 76 8.37 -8.03 9.76
C GLY A 76 7.91 -6.64 9.34
N THR A 77 7.45 -6.55 8.09
CA THR A 77 6.96 -5.30 7.47
C THR A 77 5.50 -5.40 7.09
N PHE A 78 4.80 -4.27 7.11
CA PHE A 78 3.42 -4.15 6.69
C PHE A 78 3.30 -2.99 5.70
N TRP A 79 2.88 -3.30 4.48
CA TRP A 79 2.65 -2.38 3.38
C TRP A 79 1.15 -2.24 3.14
N LEU A 80 0.61 -1.09 3.48
CA LEU A 80 -0.82 -0.80 3.47
C LEU A 80 -1.15 0.19 2.36
N ASN A 81 -1.75 -0.28 1.28
CA ASN A 81 -2.31 0.60 0.25
C ASN A 81 -3.72 1.05 0.65
N ILE A 82 -3.95 2.36 0.70
CA ILE A 82 -5.27 2.92 0.99
C ILE A 82 -5.51 4.24 0.22
N ALA A 83 -6.74 4.41 -0.26
CA ALA A 83 -7.20 5.64 -0.89
C ALA A 83 -8.13 6.43 0.01
N ASP A 84 -8.24 7.72 -0.27
CA ASP A 84 -9.16 8.61 0.41
C ASP A 84 -10.52 8.69 -0.32
N THR A 85 -11.51 9.26 0.36
CA THR A 85 -12.84 9.56 -0.17
C THR A 85 -13.31 10.93 0.33
N TYR A 86 -14.24 11.53 -0.41
CA TYR A 86 -14.81 12.84 -0.07
C TYR A 86 -16.12 12.65 0.69
N CYS A 87 -16.38 13.51 1.66
CA CYS A 87 -17.68 13.60 2.30
C CYS A 87 -18.72 14.09 1.29
N GLY A 88 -19.82 13.38 1.13
CA GLY A 88 -20.93 13.82 0.29
C GLY A 88 -21.75 12.72 -0.34
N THR A 89 -22.69 13.13 -1.21
CA THR A 89 -23.75 12.28 -1.74
C THR A 89 -23.44 11.67 -3.12
N GLY A 90 -22.23 11.89 -3.64
CA GLY A 90 -21.84 11.43 -4.98
C GLY A 90 -21.57 9.93 -5.07
N ASN A 91 -21.21 9.30 -3.94
CA ASN A 91 -20.92 7.86 -3.88
C ASN A 91 -22.18 7.08 -3.46
N LYS A 92 -23.21 7.13 -4.32
CA LYS A 92 -24.39 6.28 -4.16
C LYS A 92 -24.01 4.92 -4.74
N GLY A 93 -23.62 3.98 -3.90
CA GLY A 93 -23.40 2.59 -4.35
C GLY A 93 -24.57 2.07 -5.17
N TYR A 94 -24.35 1.02 -5.97
CA TYR A 94 -25.43 0.39 -6.71
C TYR A 94 -26.36 -0.36 -5.73
N TYR A 95 -27.64 -0.01 -5.74
CA TYR A 95 -28.71 -0.77 -5.09
C TYR A 95 -29.86 -0.95 -6.08
N ALA A 96 -30.19 -2.20 -6.39
CA ALA A 96 -31.41 -2.52 -7.13
C ALA A 96 -32.58 -2.46 -6.15
N ASP A 97 -33.54 -1.54 -6.38
CA ASP A 97 -34.76 -1.45 -5.58
C ASP A 97 -35.58 -2.74 -5.74
N PRO A 98 -35.80 -3.54 -4.67
CA PRO A 98 -36.59 -4.78 -4.75
C PRO A 98 -38.04 -4.54 -5.19
N LYS A 99 -38.56 -3.32 -5.00
CA LYS A 99 -39.91 -2.93 -5.40
C LYS A 99 -39.97 -2.39 -6.84
N ASN A 100 -38.84 -1.95 -7.41
CA ASN A 100 -38.75 -1.42 -8.77
C ASN A 100 -37.49 -1.89 -9.51
N PRO A 101 -37.39 -3.18 -9.86
CA PRO A 101 -36.21 -3.76 -10.52
C PRO A 101 -35.90 -3.17 -11.91
N LYS A 102 -36.80 -2.34 -12.48
CA LYS A 102 -36.64 -1.70 -13.81
C LYS A 102 -36.85 -0.17 -13.84
N GLY A 103 -37.06 0.52 -12.71
CA GLY A 103 -37.77 1.82 -12.76
C GLY A 103 -37.27 3.00 -11.91
N ARG A 104 -36.49 2.79 -10.85
CA ARG A 104 -35.93 3.90 -10.06
C ARG A 104 -34.84 3.34 -9.15
N ASN A 105 -33.64 3.92 -9.20
CA ASN A 105 -32.62 3.63 -8.19
C ASN A 105 -33.19 4.13 -6.84
N GLY A 106 -33.44 3.21 -5.90
CA GLY A 106 -33.67 3.59 -4.51
C GLY A 106 -32.49 4.47 -4.07
N GLN A 107 -32.76 5.63 -3.47
CA GLN A 107 -31.68 6.48 -2.95
C GLN A 107 -31.07 5.81 -1.71
N GLN A 108 -30.06 4.96 -1.88
CA GLN A 108 -29.16 4.67 -0.76
C GLN A 108 -28.48 5.98 -0.36
N THR A 109 -28.51 6.29 0.93
CA THR A 109 -27.76 7.41 1.48
C THR A 109 -26.27 7.07 1.38
N ALA A 110 -25.49 7.93 0.75
CA ALA A 110 -24.04 7.74 0.66
C ALA A 110 -23.46 7.76 2.09
N LYS A 111 -22.83 6.67 2.52
CA LYS A 111 -22.34 6.49 3.91
C LYS A 111 -21.35 7.59 4.30
N ASN A 112 -20.44 7.92 3.38
CA ASN A 112 -19.49 9.03 3.50
C ASN A 112 -20.13 10.42 3.64
N ALA A 113 -21.43 10.61 3.39
CA ALA A 113 -22.09 11.89 3.67
C ALA A 113 -22.29 12.17 5.17
N ARG A 114 -22.09 11.15 6.02
CA ARG A 114 -22.27 11.23 7.47
C ARG A 114 -20.96 11.29 8.25
N ALA A 115 -19.83 11.51 7.57
CA ALA A 115 -18.53 11.63 8.21
C ALA A 115 -18.55 12.78 9.26
N PRO A 116 -18.41 12.48 10.57
CA PRO A 116 -18.47 13.48 11.61
C PRO A 116 -17.43 14.59 11.40
N GLY A 117 -17.82 15.83 11.65
CA GLY A 117 -16.94 17.00 11.49
C GLY A 117 -16.58 17.38 10.05
N CYS A 118 -16.99 16.59 9.04
CA CYS A 118 -16.75 16.88 7.63
C CYS A 118 -17.96 17.57 6.98
N LYS A 119 -17.70 18.63 6.23
CA LYS A 119 -18.69 19.32 5.40
C LYS A 119 -18.82 18.59 4.06
N GLN A 120 -19.92 18.83 3.35
CA GLN A 120 -20.07 18.32 2.00
C GLN A 120 -18.90 18.81 1.13
N LYS A 121 -18.30 17.87 0.37
CA LYS A 121 -17.08 18.03 -0.45
C LYS A 121 -15.76 18.09 0.30
N ASP A 122 -15.73 17.95 1.62
CA ASP A 122 -14.48 17.82 2.35
C ASP A 122 -13.79 16.50 1.99
N LEU A 123 -12.46 16.51 1.86
CA LEU A 123 -11.68 15.28 1.84
C LEU A 123 -11.65 14.73 3.27
N ILE A 124 -12.06 13.47 3.48
CA ILE A 124 -12.23 12.93 4.83
C ILE A 124 -10.89 12.69 5.53
N GLY A 125 -9.84 12.34 4.78
CA GLY A 125 -8.53 12.05 5.35
C GLY A 125 -8.38 10.62 5.83
N ILE A 126 -9.14 9.67 5.25
CA ILE A 126 -9.17 8.25 5.65
C ILE A 126 -7.75 7.64 5.78
N PRO A 127 -6.82 7.83 4.83
CA PRO A 127 -5.47 7.29 4.94
C PRO A 127 -4.76 7.73 6.23
N TRP A 128 -4.83 9.01 6.56
CA TRP A 128 -4.12 9.56 7.72
C TRP A 128 -4.83 9.29 9.04
N LEU A 129 -6.17 9.23 9.06
CA LEU A 129 -6.93 8.73 10.20
C LEU A 129 -6.47 7.31 10.57
N LEU A 130 -6.37 6.42 9.57
CA LEU A 130 -5.89 5.05 9.77
C LEU A 130 -4.43 5.01 10.23
N ALA A 131 -3.54 5.75 9.55
CA ALA A 131 -2.11 5.74 9.86
C ALA A 131 -1.84 6.20 11.30
N PHE A 132 -2.55 7.22 11.78
CA PHE A 132 -2.41 7.69 13.16
C PHE A 132 -3.05 6.75 14.17
N ALA A 133 -4.19 6.14 13.86
CA ALA A 133 -4.79 5.12 14.71
C ALA A 133 -3.88 3.88 14.87
N LEU A 134 -3.26 3.41 13.78
CA LEU A 134 -2.28 2.32 13.84
C LEU A 134 -1.03 2.72 14.63
N ARG A 135 -0.54 3.96 14.49
CA ARG A 135 0.57 4.44 15.30
C ARG A 135 0.21 4.48 16.79
N ALA A 136 -1.02 4.88 17.13
CA ALA A 136 -1.54 4.86 18.50
C ALA A 136 -1.67 3.42 19.04
N ASP A 137 -2.03 2.45 18.19
CA ASP A 137 -1.99 1.00 18.45
C ASP A 137 -0.54 0.43 18.53
N GLY A 138 0.46 1.31 18.51
CA GLY A 138 1.87 0.98 18.76
C GLY A 138 2.61 0.46 17.53
N TRP A 139 2.12 0.71 16.32
CA TRP A 139 2.91 0.52 15.11
C TRP A 139 3.95 1.63 14.94
N TYR A 140 5.10 1.29 14.36
CA TYR A 140 6.01 2.29 13.81
C TYR A 140 5.58 2.64 12.39
N LEU A 141 5.07 3.85 12.18
CA LEU A 141 4.84 4.41 10.84
C LEU A 141 6.18 4.88 10.26
N ARG A 142 6.71 4.17 9.27
CA ARG A 142 8.08 4.36 8.76
C ARG A 142 8.17 5.18 7.49
N SER A 143 7.14 5.14 6.65
CA SER A 143 7.08 5.94 5.42
C SER A 143 5.62 6.12 5.01
N ASP A 144 5.31 7.30 4.50
CA ASP A 144 4.19 7.52 3.58
C ASP A 144 4.75 7.51 2.17
N ILE A 145 4.29 6.58 1.33
CA ILE A 145 4.71 6.46 -0.06
C ILE A 145 3.53 6.84 -0.94
N ILE A 146 3.77 7.75 -1.88
CA ILE A 146 2.80 8.17 -2.88
C ILE A 146 2.88 7.24 -4.08
N TRP A 147 1.86 6.41 -4.27
CA TRP A 147 1.68 5.66 -5.51
C TRP A 147 1.01 6.55 -6.55
N GLN A 148 1.82 7.16 -7.42
CA GLN A 148 1.38 8.01 -8.51
C GLN A 148 1.03 7.16 -9.75
N LYS A 149 -0.13 7.45 -10.33
CA LYS A 149 -0.67 6.84 -11.55
C LYS A 149 -0.64 7.89 -12.66
N GLU A 150 -0.07 7.58 -13.83
CA GLU A 150 -0.17 8.43 -15.02
C GLU A 150 -1.46 8.17 -15.79
N ASN A 151 -2.07 7.00 -15.57
CA ASN A 151 -3.34 6.58 -16.13
C ASN A 151 -4.45 6.47 -15.06
N PRO A 152 -4.70 7.50 -14.22
CA PRO A 152 -5.78 7.43 -13.24
C PRO A 152 -7.12 7.41 -13.98
N MET A 153 -8.12 6.75 -13.38
CA MET A 153 -9.49 6.81 -13.88
C MET A 153 -9.95 8.28 -13.89
N PRO A 154 -10.53 8.79 -15.00
CA PRO A 154 -11.04 10.15 -15.05
C PRO A 154 -12.10 10.40 -13.97
N GLU A 155 -12.06 11.60 -13.37
CA GLU A 155 -13.08 12.05 -12.41
C GLU A 155 -13.91 13.17 -13.02
N SER A 156 -15.24 13.08 -12.90
CA SER A 156 -16.16 14.15 -13.30
C SER A 156 -16.20 15.25 -12.22
N CYS A 157 -15.06 15.88 -11.94
CA CYS A 157 -14.91 16.97 -10.97
C CYS A 157 -14.40 18.24 -11.67
N LYS A 158 -14.94 19.42 -11.31
CA LYS A 158 -14.56 20.72 -11.91
C LYS A 158 -14.05 21.74 -10.90
N ASP A 159 -14.20 21.47 -9.62
CA ASP A 159 -13.96 22.39 -8.49
C ASP A 159 -12.80 21.93 -7.59
N ARG A 160 -12.01 20.95 -8.05
CA ARG A 160 -10.77 20.48 -7.41
C ARG A 160 -9.89 19.73 -8.43
N PRO A 161 -8.60 19.51 -8.13
CA PRO A 161 -7.77 18.59 -8.89
C PRO A 161 -8.33 17.15 -8.85
N SER A 162 -8.19 16.41 -9.95
CA SER A 162 -8.51 14.98 -9.99
C SER A 162 -7.48 14.17 -9.21
N ARG A 163 -7.91 13.10 -8.52
CA ARG A 163 -6.99 12.22 -7.81
C ARG A 163 -6.15 11.42 -8.81
N CYS A 164 -4.83 11.47 -8.66
CA CYS A 164 -3.88 10.70 -9.47
C CYS A 164 -2.96 9.81 -8.63
N TYR A 165 -3.15 9.74 -7.31
CA TYR A 165 -2.33 8.93 -6.43
C TYR A 165 -3.13 8.23 -5.33
N GLU A 166 -2.48 7.27 -4.68
CA GLU A 166 -2.91 6.62 -3.45
C GLU A 166 -1.74 6.54 -2.46
N HIS A 167 -2.05 6.33 -1.19
CA HIS A 167 -1.05 6.14 -0.15
C HIS A 167 -0.67 4.68 -0.02
N ILE A 168 0.62 4.44 0.24
CA ILE A 168 1.16 3.17 0.71
C ILE A 168 1.95 3.46 1.98
N PHE A 169 1.39 3.07 3.12
CA PHE A 169 2.10 3.20 4.37
C PHE A 169 3.00 2.00 4.59
N LEU A 170 4.27 2.24 4.93
CA LEU A 170 5.16 1.24 5.47
C LEU A 170 5.07 1.30 7.00
N LEU A 171 4.55 0.24 7.62
CA LEU A 171 4.48 0.06 9.06
C LEU A 171 5.32 -1.14 9.52
N THR A 172 5.81 -1.09 10.75
CA THR A 172 6.68 -2.14 11.32
C THR A 172 6.44 -2.34 12.81
N LYS A 173 6.79 -3.51 13.34
CA LYS A 173 6.66 -3.83 14.80
C LYS A 173 7.74 -3.19 15.65
N SER A 174 8.92 -2.94 15.07
CA SER A 174 10.06 -2.42 15.82
C SER A 174 10.90 -1.47 14.97
N LYS A 175 11.79 -0.71 15.63
CA LYS A 175 12.74 0.18 14.95
C LYS A 175 13.74 -0.55 14.03
N LYS A 176 13.98 -1.85 14.27
CA LYS A 176 14.85 -2.72 13.48
C LYS A 176 14.00 -3.79 12.77
N TYR A 177 13.94 -3.73 11.46
CA TYR A 177 13.15 -4.66 10.65
C TYR A 177 13.87 -5.01 9.36
N PHE A 178 13.41 -6.05 8.69
CA PHE A 178 13.93 -6.46 7.40
C PHE A 178 13.57 -5.41 6.33
N TYR A 179 14.59 -4.87 5.66
CA TYR A 179 14.40 -3.98 4.52
C TYR A 179 15.55 -4.12 3.51
N ASP A 180 15.26 -4.71 2.36
CA ASP A 180 16.22 -4.87 1.27
C ASP A 180 16.15 -3.66 0.32
N ALA A 181 16.84 -2.58 0.71
CA ALA A 181 16.94 -1.37 -0.11
C ALA A 181 17.60 -1.62 -1.46
N ALA A 182 18.52 -2.59 -1.54
CA ALA A 182 19.24 -2.91 -2.78
C ALA A 182 18.31 -3.58 -3.80
N ALA A 183 17.40 -4.44 -3.36
CA ALA A 183 16.45 -5.14 -4.24
C ALA A 183 15.46 -4.22 -4.97
N ILE A 184 15.26 -2.99 -4.48
CA ILE A 184 14.39 -1.98 -5.09
C ILE A 184 15.12 -0.69 -5.48
N ALA A 185 16.45 -0.67 -5.38
CA ALA A 185 17.25 0.49 -5.74
C ALA A 185 16.99 0.89 -7.20
N GLU A 186 17.12 2.18 -7.48
CA GLU A 186 16.88 2.74 -8.82
C GLU A 186 18.15 3.42 -9.34
N PRO A 187 18.35 3.47 -10.67
CA PRO A 187 19.49 4.17 -11.24
C PRO A 187 19.54 5.63 -10.78
N ILE A 188 20.75 6.15 -10.56
CA ILE A 188 20.90 7.58 -10.35
C ILE A 188 20.49 8.35 -11.62
N ALA A 189 20.04 9.59 -11.46
CA ALA A 189 19.74 10.42 -12.62
C ALA A 189 21.04 10.71 -13.42
N SER A 190 20.94 10.77 -14.74
CA SER A 190 22.06 11.11 -15.63
C SER A 190 22.73 12.43 -15.23
N THR A 191 21.94 13.42 -14.82
CA THR A 191 22.41 14.70 -14.28
C THR A 191 23.19 14.55 -12.98
N THR A 192 22.84 13.56 -12.13
CA THR A 192 23.60 13.25 -10.91
C THR A 192 24.94 12.64 -11.27
N ALA A 193 24.98 11.68 -12.21
CA ALA A 193 26.23 11.09 -12.69
C ALA A 193 27.15 12.15 -13.31
N ALA A 194 26.59 13.06 -14.13
CA ALA A 194 27.32 14.17 -14.71
C ALA A 194 27.94 15.09 -13.65
N ARG A 195 27.19 15.41 -12.57
CA ARG A 195 27.71 16.24 -11.46
C ARG A 195 28.94 15.62 -10.80
N TYR A 196 29.00 14.29 -10.65
CA TYR A 196 30.18 13.62 -10.08
C TYR A 196 31.44 13.79 -10.95
N ARG A 197 31.29 13.82 -12.28
CA ARG A 197 32.40 14.01 -13.23
C ARG A 197 32.89 15.45 -13.28
N THR A 198 31.98 16.41 -13.10
CA THR A 198 32.31 17.84 -13.17
C THR A 198 33.04 18.32 -11.92
N GLY A 199 34.04 19.17 -12.14
CA GLY A 199 34.65 19.95 -11.06
C GLY A 199 33.62 20.88 -10.41
N ARG A 200 33.85 21.18 -9.14
CA ARG A 200 33.01 22.09 -8.35
C ARG A 200 33.90 23.23 -7.87
N GLY A 201 33.69 24.45 -8.37
CA GLY A 201 34.49 25.62 -8.00
C GLY A 201 34.12 26.20 -6.63
N ALA A 202 34.98 27.05 -6.06
CA ALA A 202 34.79 27.62 -4.72
C ALA A 202 33.69 28.70 -4.63
N GLY A 203 33.24 29.26 -5.76
CA GLY A 203 32.32 30.42 -5.80
C GLY A 203 30.83 30.11 -5.88
N HIS A 204 30.35 28.96 -5.39
CA HIS A 204 28.93 28.63 -5.44
C HIS A 204 28.23 28.87 -4.09
N LYS A 205 26.93 29.20 -4.12
CA LYS A 205 26.10 29.53 -2.93
C LYS A 205 26.02 28.49 -1.80
N TYR A 206 26.61 27.30 -2.00
CA TYR A 206 26.69 26.22 -1.02
C TYR A 206 28.14 25.92 -0.57
N ALA A 207 29.11 26.75 -0.95
CA ALA A 207 30.53 26.55 -0.66
C ALA A 207 30.85 26.98 0.76
N ASP A 208 30.12 27.98 1.24
CA ASP A 208 30.22 28.47 2.60
C ASP A 208 29.34 27.64 3.54
N GLU A 209 29.74 27.61 4.79
CA GLU A 209 28.96 27.01 5.86
C GLU A 209 27.67 27.82 6.08
N VAL A 210 26.54 27.13 6.27
CA VAL A 210 25.33 27.80 6.76
C VAL A 210 25.57 28.14 8.24
N PRO A 211 25.44 29.41 8.66
CA PRO A 211 25.69 29.82 10.03
C PRO A 211 24.97 28.90 11.04
N GLY A 212 25.73 28.27 11.94
CA GLY A 212 25.23 27.36 12.97
C GLY A 212 25.14 25.88 12.59
N GLN A 213 25.60 25.45 11.41
CA GLN A 213 25.53 24.04 10.97
C GLN A 213 26.88 23.30 10.90
N GLY A 214 27.99 23.93 11.28
CA GLY A 214 29.26 23.30 11.66
C GLY A 214 30.08 22.64 10.54
N LYS A 215 29.48 22.24 9.41
CA LYS A 215 30.17 21.64 8.26
C LYS A 215 29.43 21.84 6.94
N VAL A 216 30.18 22.23 5.91
CA VAL A 216 29.77 22.11 4.51
C VAL A 216 29.63 20.64 4.14
N GLN A 217 28.48 20.23 3.59
CA GLN A 217 28.25 18.85 3.12
C GLN A 217 29.36 18.44 2.13
N GLY A 218 29.88 17.22 2.25
CA GLY A 218 31.03 16.75 1.43
C GLY A 218 30.82 16.90 -0.07
N ILE A 219 29.59 16.74 -0.57
CA ILE A 219 29.25 16.95 -1.98
C ILE A 219 29.43 18.40 -2.44
N ASN A 220 29.37 19.36 -1.51
CA ASN A 220 29.51 20.79 -1.73
C ASN A 220 30.94 21.32 -1.60
N ARG A 221 31.91 20.46 -1.30
CA ARG A 221 33.31 20.88 -1.30
C ARG A 221 33.82 21.12 -2.70
N THR A 222 34.73 22.08 -2.82
CA THR A 222 35.45 22.36 -4.06
C THR A 222 36.21 21.12 -4.52
N ARG A 223 36.16 20.79 -5.81
CA ARG A 223 36.86 19.66 -6.41
C ARG A 223 37.22 19.92 -7.87
N SER A 224 38.32 19.35 -8.35
CA SER A 224 38.66 19.34 -9.77
C SER A 224 37.75 18.39 -10.56
N GLY A 225 37.65 18.61 -11.88
CA GLY A 225 37.03 17.62 -12.77
C GLY A 225 37.84 16.31 -12.75
N GLY A 226 37.15 15.18 -12.74
CA GLY A 226 37.80 13.86 -12.62
C GLY A 226 38.27 13.49 -11.20
N TYR A 227 37.88 14.26 -10.16
CA TYR A 227 38.19 13.92 -8.76
C TYR A 227 37.63 12.56 -8.33
N TYR A 228 36.46 12.16 -8.85
CA TYR A 228 35.94 10.81 -8.67
C TYR A 228 36.40 9.94 -9.82
N ASP A 229 37.02 8.81 -9.49
CA ASP A 229 37.17 7.70 -10.43
C ASP A 229 35.77 7.26 -10.92
N GLU A 230 35.61 7.06 -12.23
CA GLU A 230 34.36 6.61 -12.81
C GLU A 230 33.87 5.31 -12.18
N ALA A 231 34.80 4.42 -11.80
CA ALA A 231 34.48 3.16 -11.12
C ALA A 231 33.87 3.35 -9.73
N LEU A 232 34.07 4.52 -9.11
CA LEU A 232 33.58 4.85 -7.76
C LEU A 232 32.28 5.68 -7.78
N ILE A 233 31.76 6.05 -8.97
CA ILE A 233 30.50 6.79 -9.08
C ILE A 233 29.34 5.83 -8.78
N PRO A 234 28.47 6.12 -7.79
CA PRO A 234 27.33 5.27 -7.50
C PRO A 234 26.41 5.16 -8.72
N THR A 235 26.11 3.94 -9.15
CA THR A 235 25.20 3.70 -10.29
C THR A 235 23.74 3.65 -9.86
N MET A 236 23.51 3.29 -8.60
CA MET A 236 22.19 3.10 -8.00
C MET A 236 22.00 4.04 -6.80
N ARG A 237 20.75 4.34 -6.49
CA ARG A 237 20.33 5.04 -5.28
C ARG A 237 19.18 4.31 -4.61
N ASN A 238 18.94 4.66 -3.35
CA ASN A 238 17.73 4.23 -2.66
C ASN A 238 16.49 4.71 -3.43
N LYS A 239 15.44 3.87 -3.43
CA LYS A 239 14.17 4.20 -4.05
C LYS A 239 13.52 5.37 -3.30
N ARG A 240 13.01 6.34 -4.04
CA ARG A 240 12.25 7.46 -3.46
C ARG A 240 10.86 7.02 -3.03
N ASP A 241 10.18 7.86 -2.28
CA ASP A 241 8.85 7.66 -1.71
C ASP A 241 7.70 8.10 -2.65
N VAL A 242 8.00 8.54 -3.87
CA VAL A 242 6.99 8.72 -4.93
C VAL A 242 7.20 7.66 -6.00
N TRP A 243 6.26 6.73 -6.11
CA TRP A 243 6.33 5.58 -7.00
C TRP A 243 5.40 5.78 -8.19
N LEU A 244 5.98 5.98 -9.36
CA LEU A 244 5.27 6.03 -10.62
C LEU A 244 5.00 4.61 -11.12
N ILE A 245 3.77 4.13 -10.94
CA ILE A 245 3.36 2.79 -11.37
C ILE A 245 1.96 2.89 -11.97
N ASN A 246 1.81 2.52 -13.24
CA ASN A 246 0.52 2.59 -13.90
C ASN A 246 -0.39 1.41 -13.51
N THR A 247 -1.70 1.67 -13.51
CA THR A 247 -2.70 0.62 -13.31
C THR A 247 -2.70 -0.31 -14.52
N VAL A 248 -2.94 -1.61 -14.27
CA VAL A 248 -3.03 -2.63 -15.32
C VAL A 248 -4.44 -3.23 -15.27
N PRO A 249 -5.17 -3.29 -16.39
CA PRO A 249 -6.48 -3.95 -16.42
C PRO A 249 -6.38 -5.41 -16.00
N TYR A 250 -7.36 -5.90 -15.25
CA TYR A 250 -7.52 -7.31 -14.92
C TYR A 250 -8.84 -7.81 -15.54
N SER A 251 -8.76 -8.89 -16.34
CA SER A 251 -9.90 -9.45 -17.08
C SER A 251 -10.87 -10.25 -16.19
N GLY A 252 -10.38 -10.83 -15.10
CA GLY A 252 -11.26 -11.47 -14.10
C GLY A 252 -12.10 -10.42 -13.38
N GLY A 253 -13.33 -10.74 -12.99
CA GLY A 253 -14.34 -9.82 -12.40
C GLY A 253 -14.01 -9.15 -11.05
N HIS A 254 -12.73 -8.85 -10.80
CA HIS A 254 -12.23 -8.19 -9.62
C HIS A 254 -11.76 -6.77 -9.95
N PHE A 255 -12.60 -5.81 -9.61
CA PHE A 255 -12.49 -4.43 -10.08
C PHE A 255 -11.51 -3.55 -9.27
N ALA A 256 -10.87 -4.07 -8.21
CA ALA A 256 -10.09 -3.27 -7.25
C ALA A 256 -8.71 -3.88 -6.90
N ALA A 257 -8.07 -4.60 -7.82
CA ALA A 257 -6.72 -5.12 -7.59
C ALA A 257 -5.66 -4.05 -7.93
N TYR A 258 -4.74 -3.78 -7.01
CA TYR A 258 -3.53 -2.99 -7.33
C TYR A 258 -2.60 -3.75 -8.30
N PRO A 259 -1.73 -3.04 -9.05
CA PRO A 259 -0.92 -3.66 -10.09
C PRO A 259 0.16 -4.59 -9.49
N PRO A 260 0.52 -5.69 -10.18
CA PRO A 260 1.56 -6.61 -9.72
C PRO A 260 2.90 -5.94 -9.39
N LYS A 261 3.27 -4.89 -10.12
CA LYS A 261 4.52 -4.15 -9.90
C LYS A 261 4.57 -3.47 -8.52
N LEU A 262 3.42 -3.03 -8.02
CA LEU A 262 3.32 -2.44 -6.69
C LEU A 262 3.62 -3.49 -5.62
N ALA A 263 2.94 -4.63 -5.69
CA ALA A 263 3.18 -5.78 -4.82
C ALA A 263 4.63 -6.27 -4.89
N GLU A 264 5.19 -6.37 -6.10
CA GLU A 264 6.57 -6.81 -6.35
C GLU A 264 7.57 -5.90 -5.64
N THR A 265 7.36 -4.59 -5.70
CA THR A 265 8.22 -3.59 -5.04
C THR A 265 8.15 -3.75 -3.51
N CYS A 266 6.94 -3.84 -2.94
CA CYS A 266 6.76 -4.04 -1.51
C CYS A 266 7.37 -5.38 -1.03
N ILE A 267 7.15 -6.48 -1.75
CA ILE A 267 7.66 -7.81 -1.38
C ILE A 267 9.18 -7.86 -1.49
N LYS A 268 9.78 -7.31 -2.55
CA LYS A 268 11.24 -7.26 -2.69
C LYS A 268 11.91 -6.51 -1.55
N ALA A 269 11.34 -5.37 -1.16
CA ALA A 269 11.87 -4.56 -0.06
C ALA A 269 11.60 -5.20 1.31
N GLY A 270 10.40 -5.73 1.54
CA GLY A 270 9.91 -6.08 2.87
C GLY A 270 9.89 -7.56 3.22
N CYS A 271 10.20 -8.47 2.29
CA CYS A 271 10.18 -9.91 2.51
C CYS A 271 11.48 -10.59 2.06
N PRO A 272 12.20 -11.30 2.95
CA PRO A 272 13.37 -12.09 2.56
C PRO A 272 12.97 -13.16 1.54
N LYS A 273 13.94 -13.62 0.73
CA LYS A 273 13.73 -14.77 -0.17
C LYS A 273 13.31 -16.00 0.64
N GLY A 274 12.37 -16.79 0.12
CA GLY A 274 11.76 -17.92 0.84
C GLY A 274 10.86 -17.55 2.01
N GLY A 275 10.72 -16.26 2.36
CA GLY A 275 9.84 -15.79 3.43
C GLY A 275 8.35 -15.94 3.10
N VAL A 276 7.50 -15.70 4.11
CA VAL A 276 6.05 -15.79 4.00
C VAL A 276 5.42 -14.40 3.89
N VAL A 277 4.65 -14.18 2.82
CA VAL A 277 3.85 -12.97 2.59
C VAL A 277 2.39 -13.24 2.94
N ILE A 278 1.78 -12.40 3.76
CA ILE A 278 0.35 -12.46 4.07
C ILE A 278 -0.42 -11.32 3.39
N ASP A 279 -1.64 -11.60 2.96
CA ASP A 279 -2.62 -10.60 2.53
C ASP A 279 -3.98 -10.90 3.18
N PRO A 280 -4.41 -10.11 4.20
CA PRO A 280 -5.69 -10.32 4.87
C PRO A 280 -6.91 -9.94 4.02
N PHE A 281 -6.71 -9.28 2.88
CA PHE A 281 -7.77 -8.84 1.95
C PHE A 281 -7.36 -9.20 0.51
N LEU A 282 -7.16 -10.49 0.28
CA LEU A 282 -6.47 -11.02 -0.89
C LEU A 282 -7.13 -10.63 -2.23
N GLY A 283 -8.45 -10.48 -2.27
CA GLY A 283 -9.20 -10.17 -3.48
C GLY A 283 -8.92 -11.18 -4.59
N SER A 284 -8.52 -10.72 -5.78
CA SER A 284 -8.13 -11.58 -6.90
C SER A 284 -6.73 -12.19 -6.80
N GLY A 285 -6.02 -12.05 -5.68
CA GLY A 285 -4.77 -12.76 -5.44
C GLY A 285 -3.53 -12.16 -6.07
N THR A 286 -3.48 -10.83 -6.32
CA THR A 286 -2.26 -10.17 -6.83
C THR A 286 -1.06 -10.49 -5.93
N THR A 287 -1.19 -10.30 -4.61
CA THR A 287 -0.10 -10.49 -3.64
C THR A 287 0.44 -11.89 -3.66
N ALA A 288 -0.43 -12.89 -3.54
CA ALA A 288 -0.04 -14.30 -3.55
C ALA A 288 0.62 -14.71 -4.87
N ALA A 289 0.09 -14.26 -6.00
CA ALA A 289 0.67 -14.55 -7.32
C ALA A 289 2.09 -13.96 -7.46
N VAL A 290 2.30 -12.73 -6.97
CA VAL A 290 3.61 -12.07 -7.01
C VAL A 290 4.58 -12.66 -5.97
N ALA A 291 4.11 -13.00 -4.77
CA ALA A 291 4.93 -13.68 -3.77
C ALA A 291 5.48 -14.99 -4.35
N LYS A 292 4.60 -15.81 -4.94
CA LYS A 292 4.98 -17.07 -5.58
C LYS A 292 5.98 -16.86 -6.73
N SER A 293 5.75 -15.89 -7.62
CA SER A 293 6.66 -15.63 -8.74
C SER A 293 8.04 -15.11 -8.32
N LEU A 294 8.12 -14.54 -7.11
CA LEU A 294 9.37 -14.10 -6.49
C LEU A 294 10.00 -15.15 -5.57
N ASP A 295 9.57 -16.40 -5.60
CA ASP A 295 10.10 -17.46 -4.73
C ASP A 295 9.90 -17.16 -3.22
N ARG A 296 8.70 -16.68 -2.89
CA ARG A 296 8.19 -16.54 -1.52
C ARG A 296 6.94 -17.39 -1.35
N ARG A 297 6.67 -17.80 -0.10
CA ARG A 297 5.42 -18.46 0.27
C ARG A 297 4.34 -17.43 0.53
N TYR A 298 3.06 -17.82 0.46
CA TYR A 298 1.97 -16.89 0.77
C TYR A 298 0.90 -17.45 1.71
N ILE A 299 0.19 -16.57 2.40
CA ILE A 299 -1.09 -16.84 3.05
C ILE A 299 -2.04 -15.73 2.60
N GLY A 300 -3.11 -16.09 1.88
CA GLY A 300 -4.15 -15.15 1.52
C GLY A 300 -5.41 -15.38 2.35
N ILE A 301 -6.06 -14.32 2.79
CA ILE A 301 -7.38 -14.40 3.43
C ILE A 301 -8.37 -13.60 2.58
N GLU A 302 -9.52 -14.19 2.32
CA GLU A 302 -10.57 -13.56 1.51
C GLU A 302 -11.94 -14.01 2.00
N LEU A 303 -12.85 -13.05 2.18
CA LEU A 303 -14.20 -13.33 2.67
C LEU A 303 -15.09 -13.92 1.57
N ASN A 304 -14.96 -13.43 0.33
CA ASN A 304 -15.78 -13.85 -0.80
C ASN A 304 -15.23 -15.14 -1.45
N ILE A 305 -16.04 -16.20 -1.45
CA ILE A 305 -15.66 -17.50 -2.03
C ILE A 305 -15.40 -17.44 -3.54
N GLU A 306 -16.10 -16.57 -4.27
CA GLU A 306 -15.88 -16.37 -5.71
C GLU A 306 -14.53 -15.71 -5.96
N TYR A 307 -14.13 -14.75 -5.12
CA TYR A 307 -12.81 -14.11 -5.19
C TYR A 307 -11.71 -15.09 -4.80
N CYS A 308 -11.96 -15.99 -3.83
CA CYS A 308 -11.05 -17.10 -3.57
C CYS A 308 -10.82 -17.96 -4.82
N ALA A 309 -11.86 -18.26 -5.59
CA ALA A 309 -11.73 -19.03 -6.83
C ALA A 309 -10.92 -18.28 -7.90
N LEU A 310 -11.19 -16.99 -8.10
CA LEU A 310 -10.41 -16.13 -9.01
C LEU A 310 -8.93 -16.07 -8.60
N ALA A 311 -8.65 -15.92 -7.31
CA ALA A 311 -7.29 -15.89 -6.78
C ALA A 311 -6.56 -17.21 -7.04
N ARG A 312 -7.20 -18.37 -6.79
CA ARG A 312 -6.60 -19.69 -7.11
C ARG A 312 -6.25 -19.81 -8.58
N ALA A 313 -7.16 -19.43 -9.48
CA ALA A 313 -6.92 -19.47 -10.93
C ALA A 313 -5.70 -18.62 -11.31
N ARG A 314 -5.64 -17.38 -10.81
CA ARG A 314 -4.52 -16.46 -11.07
C ARG A 314 -3.19 -17.00 -10.56
N ILE A 315 -3.14 -17.51 -9.32
CA ILE A 315 -1.91 -18.04 -8.70
C ILE A 315 -1.46 -19.35 -9.38
N GLY A 316 -2.42 -20.11 -9.93
CA GLY A 316 -2.17 -21.29 -10.75
C GLY A 316 -1.64 -20.97 -12.15
N GLY A 317 -1.54 -19.69 -12.53
CA GLY A 317 -1.11 -19.27 -13.87
C GLY A 317 -2.19 -19.40 -14.93
N VAL A 318 -3.44 -19.67 -14.54
CA VAL A 318 -4.59 -19.63 -15.45
C VAL A 318 -4.88 -18.16 -15.70
N LYS A 319 -4.73 -17.71 -16.95
CA LYS A 319 -5.17 -16.38 -17.36
C LYS A 319 -6.71 -16.37 -17.29
N PRO A 320 -7.32 -15.50 -16.47
CA PRO A 320 -8.76 -15.37 -16.39
C PRO A 320 -9.36 -14.70 -17.64
#